data_AF-A0A6N8XG82-F1
#
_entry.id   AF-A0A6N8XG82-F1
#
_cell.length_a   1.000
_cell.length_b   1.000
_cell.length_c   1.000
_cell.angle_alpha   90.00
_cell.angle_beta   90.00
_cell.angle_gamma   90.00
#
_symmetry.space_group_name_H-M   'P 1'
#
loop_
_entity.id
_entity.type
_entity.pdbx_description
1 polymer ?
#
loop_
_entity_poly.entity_id
_entity_poly.type
_entity_poly.pdbx_seq_one_letter_code
_entity_poly.pdbx_strand_id
1 'polypeptide(L)'
;MARDETSAEARFQGAHAMGRYAQSIGPTKALRQGFVGGSREAIEATLELDPDMAKALLSFASWHADVVAGFGRMLARMTYGATVQKAMDNYERTLELAPEEKVAYYEFARGLSAVGGRKERTRVRELLNQALALPVRNDFDRIIHERATARLEGLDVP
;
A
#
# COMPACT_ATOMS: atom_id res chain seq x y z
N MET A 1 -3.62 -24.59 -19.76
CA MET A 1 -4.28 -23.36 -19.30
C MET A 1 -3.51 -22.18 -19.85
N ALA A 2 -4.04 -21.53 -20.89
CA ALA A 2 -3.44 -20.32 -21.43
C ALA A 2 -3.50 -19.22 -20.36
N ARG A 3 -2.37 -18.57 -20.09
CA ARG A 3 -2.35 -17.34 -19.29
C ARG A 3 -3.10 -16.30 -20.10
N ASP A 4 -4.30 -15.94 -19.65
CA ASP A 4 -5.00 -14.81 -20.23
C ASP A 4 -4.28 -13.54 -19.77
N GLU A 5 -3.29 -13.12 -20.56
CA GLU A 5 -2.52 -11.89 -20.38
C GLU A 5 -3.41 -10.63 -20.40
N THR A 6 -4.71 -10.78 -20.73
CA THR A 6 -5.70 -9.72 -20.69
C THR A 6 -6.48 -9.61 -19.38
N SER A 7 -6.35 -10.57 -18.46
CA SER A 7 -7.02 -10.53 -17.16
C SER A 7 -6.38 -9.52 -16.21
N ALA A 8 -7.20 -8.69 -15.54
CA ALA A 8 -6.74 -7.75 -14.51
C ALA A 8 -5.94 -8.45 -13.41
N GLU A 9 -6.31 -9.71 -13.08
CA GLU A 9 -5.57 -10.55 -12.14
C GLU A 9 -4.13 -10.81 -12.60
N ALA A 10 -3.95 -11.21 -13.86
CA ALA A 10 -2.62 -11.53 -14.39
C ALA A 10 -1.73 -10.28 -14.42
N ARG A 11 -2.29 -9.12 -14.79
CA ARG A 11 -1.57 -7.84 -14.76
C ARG A 11 -1.23 -7.39 -13.35
N PHE A 12 -2.16 -7.53 -12.40
CA PHE A 12 -1.91 -7.23 -11.00
C PHE A 12 -0.76 -8.07 -10.45
N GLN A 13 -0.72 -9.38 -10.72
CA GLN A 13 0.36 -10.24 -10.23
C GLN A 13 1.72 -9.79 -10.78
N GLY A 14 1.77 -9.37 -12.04
CA GLY A 14 2.97 -8.74 -12.63
C GLY A 14 3.38 -7.45 -11.92
N ALA A 15 2.43 -6.53 -11.70
CA ALA A 15 2.65 -5.28 -11.00
C ALA A 15 3.13 -5.50 -9.55
N HIS A 16 2.48 -6.43 -8.85
CA HIS A 16 2.78 -6.79 -7.47
C HIS A 16 4.17 -7.40 -7.36
N ALA A 17 4.54 -8.33 -8.24
CA ALA A 17 5.88 -8.91 -8.27
C ALA A 17 6.96 -7.85 -8.49
N MET A 18 6.71 -6.89 -9.38
CA MET A 18 7.64 -5.78 -9.64
C MET A 18 7.80 -4.88 -8.40
N GLY A 19 6.71 -4.54 -7.71
CA GLY A 19 6.75 -3.78 -6.46
C GLY A 19 7.52 -4.49 -5.35
N ARG A 20 7.31 -5.80 -5.18
CA ARG A 20 8.05 -6.61 -4.19
C ARG A 20 9.53 -6.72 -4.51
N TYR A 21 9.89 -6.81 -5.79
CA TYR A 21 11.29 -6.79 -6.23
C TYR A 21 11.94 -5.43 -5.96
N ALA A 22 11.23 -4.32 -6.22
CA ALA A 22 11.70 -2.97 -5.89
C ALA A 22 12.04 -2.83 -4.39
N GLN A 23 11.20 -3.39 -3.51
CA GLN A 23 11.43 -3.40 -2.07
C GLN A 23 12.68 -4.21 -1.67
N SER A 24 12.99 -5.32 -2.35
CA SER A 24 14.10 -6.21 -1.97
C SER A 24 15.48 -5.68 -2.37
N ILE A 25 15.56 -4.87 -3.43
CA ILE A 25 16.83 -4.31 -3.91
C ILE A 25 17.20 -2.96 -3.27
N GLY A 26 16.33 -2.43 -2.41
CA GLY A 26 16.51 -1.17 -1.70
C GLY A 26 16.14 0.06 -2.55
N PRO A 27 15.76 1.18 -1.90
CA PRO A 27 15.13 2.33 -2.55
C PRO A 27 16.03 2.99 -3.61
N THR A 28 17.33 3.11 -3.33
CA THR A 28 18.30 3.71 -4.26
C THR A 28 18.45 2.92 -5.56
N LYS A 29 18.46 1.58 -5.46
CA LYS A 29 18.59 0.71 -6.63
C LYS A 29 17.26 0.58 -7.37
N ALA A 30 16.15 0.52 -6.64
CA ALA A 30 14.80 0.55 -7.19
C ALA A 30 14.56 1.80 -8.04
N LEU A 31 15.01 2.94 -7.54
CA LEU A 31 14.97 4.22 -8.24
C LEU A 31 15.79 4.21 -9.54
N ARG A 32 17.08 3.85 -9.46
CA ARG A 32 17.99 3.85 -10.62
C ARG A 32 17.55 2.90 -11.73
N GLN A 33 16.85 1.84 -11.38
CA GLN A 33 16.35 0.84 -12.34
C GLN A 33 14.91 1.12 -12.79
N GLY A 34 14.34 2.29 -12.45
CA GLY A 34 13.03 2.71 -12.95
C GLY A 34 11.84 1.99 -12.33
N PHE A 35 12.04 1.15 -11.30
CA PHE A 35 10.94 0.37 -10.72
C PHE A 35 9.89 1.22 -10.03
N VAL A 36 10.24 2.43 -9.56
CA VAL A 36 9.25 3.36 -9.00
C VAL A 36 8.25 3.80 -10.08
N GLY A 37 8.72 4.19 -11.27
CA GLY A 37 7.85 4.54 -12.39
C GLY A 37 7.13 3.33 -12.98
N GLY A 38 7.86 2.24 -13.26
CA GLY A 38 7.29 1.04 -13.86
C GLY A 38 6.24 0.33 -13.00
N SER A 39 6.40 0.35 -11.67
CA SER A 39 5.35 -0.16 -10.76
C SER A 39 4.09 0.69 -10.82
N ARG A 40 4.20 2.02 -10.95
CA ARG A 40 3.04 2.89 -11.14
C ARG A 40 2.29 2.53 -12.40
N GLU A 41 2.98 2.48 -13.53
CA GLU A 41 2.38 2.19 -14.84
C GLU A 41 1.68 0.83 -14.85
N ALA A 42 2.28 -0.19 -14.23
CA ALA A 42 1.68 -1.52 -14.13
C ALA A 42 0.42 -1.55 -13.24
N ILE A 43 0.40 -0.78 -12.14
CA ILE A 43 -0.78 -0.64 -11.28
C ILE A 43 -1.88 0.17 -11.99
N GLU A 44 -1.52 1.27 -12.67
CA GLU A 44 -2.45 2.08 -13.47
C GLU A 44 -3.11 1.23 -14.56
N ALA A 45 -2.34 0.46 -15.34
CA ALA A 45 -2.87 -0.45 -16.35
C ALA A 45 -3.78 -1.56 -15.77
N THR A 46 -3.57 -1.94 -14.50
CA THR A 46 -4.46 -2.87 -13.80
C THR A 46 -5.80 -2.20 -13.48
N LEU A 47 -5.75 -0.98 -12.94
CA LEU A 47 -6.93 -0.19 -12.56
C LEU A 47 -7.72 0.32 -13.77
N GLU A 48 -7.10 0.47 -14.94
CA GLU A 48 -7.81 0.75 -16.20
C GLU A 48 -8.75 -0.38 -16.61
N LEU A 49 -8.45 -1.62 -16.22
CA LEU A 49 -9.26 -2.80 -16.54
C LEU A 49 -10.27 -3.12 -15.46
N ASP A 50 -9.86 -2.94 -14.20
CA ASP A 50 -10.71 -3.13 -13.04
C ASP A 50 -10.47 -1.99 -12.03
N PRO A 51 -11.23 -0.88 -12.15
CA PRO A 51 -11.10 0.27 -11.27
C PRO A 51 -11.40 -0.02 -9.80
N ASP A 52 -12.16 -1.09 -9.53
CA ASP A 52 -12.59 -1.49 -8.19
C ASP A 52 -11.79 -2.71 -7.67
N MET A 53 -10.64 -3.01 -8.29
CA MET A 53 -9.77 -4.06 -7.79
C MET A 53 -9.09 -3.62 -6.48
N ALA A 54 -9.69 -3.96 -5.33
CA ALA A 54 -9.25 -3.52 -4.00
C ALA A 54 -7.75 -3.68 -3.73
N LYS A 55 -7.14 -4.79 -4.16
CA LYS A 55 -5.70 -5.02 -3.97
C LYS A 55 -4.79 -4.15 -4.85
N ALA A 56 -5.27 -3.75 -6.04
CA ALA A 56 -4.55 -2.81 -6.90
C ALA A 56 -4.64 -1.40 -6.31
N LEU A 57 -5.82 -0.99 -5.84
CA LEU A 57 -6.02 0.26 -5.11
C LEU A 57 -5.13 0.33 -3.87
N LEU A 58 -5.08 -0.75 -3.06
CA LEU A 58 -4.22 -0.83 -1.89
C LEU A 58 -2.75 -0.66 -2.24
N SER A 59 -2.31 -1.36 -3.30
CA SER A 59 -0.95 -1.26 -3.80
C SER A 59 -0.63 0.16 -4.29
N PHE A 60 -1.58 0.83 -4.95
CA PHE A 60 -1.40 2.20 -5.43
C PHE A 60 -1.32 3.21 -4.28
N ALA A 61 -2.15 3.01 -3.26
CA ALA A 61 -2.15 3.80 -2.03
C ALA A 61 -0.79 3.73 -1.33
N SER A 62 -0.25 2.51 -1.16
CA SER A 62 1.08 2.28 -0.60
C SER A 62 2.18 2.89 -1.45
N TRP A 63 2.11 2.73 -2.78
CA TRP A 63 3.07 3.34 -3.69
C TRP A 63 3.13 4.86 -3.53
N HIS A 64 1.98 5.54 -3.49
CA HIS A 64 1.92 6.98 -3.26
C HIS A 64 2.51 7.39 -1.91
N ALA A 65 2.16 6.68 -0.84
CA ALA A 65 2.67 6.96 0.50
C ALA A 65 4.20 6.77 0.59
N ASP A 66 4.71 5.66 0.06
CA ASP A 66 6.13 5.30 0.11
C ASP A 66 6.98 6.28 -0.72
N VAL A 67 6.51 6.69 -1.90
CA VAL A 67 7.20 7.69 -2.73
C VAL A 67 7.21 9.06 -2.05
N VAL A 68 6.10 9.48 -1.42
CA VAL A 68 6.09 10.73 -0.65
C VAL A 68 7.02 10.66 0.57
N ALA A 69 7.04 9.55 1.29
CA ALA A 69 7.90 9.35 2.44
C ALA A 69 9.39 9.35 2.05
N GLY A 70 9.74 8.76 0.90
CA GLY A 70 11.12 8.67 0.42
C GLY A 70 11.67 9.96 -0.19
N PHE A 71 10.86 10.71 -0.95
CA PHE A 71 11.31 11.88 -1.71
C PHE A 71 10.84 13.23 -1.13
N GLY A 72 9.95 13.20 -0.15
CA GLY A 72 9.24 14.37 0.32
C GLY A 72 8.14 14.84 -0.65
N ARG A 73 7.17 15.58 -0.11
CA ARG A 73 5.92 15.95 -0.81
C ARG A 73 6.14 16.67 -2.13
N MET A 74 7.10 17.60 -2.19
CA MET A 74 7.32 18.44 -3.37
C MET A 74 7.93 17.63 -4.52
N LEU A 75 9.05 16.93 -4.26
CA LEU A 75 9.75 16.16 -5.30
C LEU A 75 8.93 14.94 -5.74
N ALA A 76 8.26 14.25 -4.81
CA ALA A 76 7.34 13.15 -5.13
C ALA A 76 6.25 13.57 -6.12
N ARG A 77 5.65 14.76 -5.92
CA ARG A 77 4.63 15.31 -6.81
C ARG A 77 5.20 15.68 -8.18
N MET A 78 6.33 16.40 -8.22
CA MET A 78 6.89 16.90 -9.48
C MET A 78 7.47 15.77 -10.34
N THR A 79 8.13 14.79 -9.74
CA THR A 79 8.82 13.73 -10.48
C THR A 79 7.93 12.53 -10.76
N TYR A 80 7.08 12.14 -9.81
CA TYR A 80 6.32 10.89 -9.89
C TYR A 80 4.80 11.09 -9.89
N GLY A 81 4.31 12.33 -9.74
CA GLY A 81 2.88 12.60 -9.59
C GLY A 81 2.29 12.05 -8.29
N ALA A 82 3.14 11.68 -7.33
CA ALA A 82 2.72 11.06 -6.08
C ALA A 82 2.30 12.10 -5.04
N THR A 83 1.15 11.88 -4.39
CA THR A 83 0.62 12.79 -3.38
C THR A 83 0.06 12.03 -2.18
N VAL A 84 0.05 12.69 -1.01
CA VAL A 84 -0.61 12.15 0.18
C VAL A 84 -2.11 11.98 -0.06
N GLN A 85 -2.74 12.94 -0.75
CA GLN A 85 -4.17 12.86 -1.04
C GLN A 85 -4.53 11.59 -1.79
N LYS A 86 -3.83 11.30 -2.90
CA LYS A 86 -4.05 10.07 -3.68
C LYS A 86 -3.80 8.82 -2.84
N ALA A 87 -2.82 8.84 -1.93
CA ALA A 87 -2.63 7.72 -1.02
C ALA A 87 -3.87 7.50 -0.14
N MET A 88 -4.39 8.56 0.48
CA MET A 88 -5.55 8.46 1.39
C MET A 88 -6.81 8.02 0.64
N ASP A 89 -7.09 8.63 -0.52
CA ASP A 89 -8.27 8.31 -1.33
C ASP A 89 -8.29 6.81 -1.73
N ASN A 90 -7.14 6.27 -2.16
CA ASN A 90 -7.05 4.87 -2.53
C ASN A 90 -7.14 3.91 -1.33
N TYR A 91 -6.58 4.29 -0.16
CA TYR A 91 -6.74 3.49 1.05
C TYR A 91 -8.20 3.45 1.51
N GLU A 92 -8.87 4.59 1.52
CA GLU A 92 -10.29 4.70 1.88
C GLU A 92 -11.15 3.87 0.92
N ARG A 93 -10.93 3.99 -0.39
CA ARG A 93 -11.63 3.18 -1.38
C ARG A 93 -11.35 1.68 -1.22
N THR A 94 -10.13 1.29 -0.83
CA THR A 94 -9.81 -0.11 -0.52
C THR A 94 -10.66 -0.62 0.64
N LEU A 95 -10.81 0.17 1.72
CA LEU A 95 -11.60 -0.23 2.88
C LEU A 95 -13.11 -0.27 2.58
N GLU A 96 -13.61 0.54 1.65
CA GLU A 96 -14.99 0.45 1.17
C GLU A 96 -15.25 -0.87 0.44
N LEU A 97 -14.29 -1.31 -0.37
CA LEU A 97 -14.43 -2.49 -1.23
C LEU A 97 -14.06 -3.80 -0.54
N ALA A 98 -13.16 -3.76 0.45
CA ALA A 98 -12.64 -4.92 1.15
C ALA A 98 -12.50 -4.68 2.67
N PRO A 99 -13.60 -4.36 3.38
CA PRO A 99 -13.59 -4.06 4.82
C PRO A 99 -13.25 -5.26 5.71
N GLU A 100 -13.24 -6.48 5.18
CA GLU A 100 -12.86 -7.70 5.89
C GLU A 100 -11.36 -8.03 5.77
N GLU A 101 -10.63 -7.28 4.94
CA GLU A 101 -9.22 -7.55 4.68
C GLU A 101 -8.31 -6.88 5.70
N LYS A 102 -7.76 -7.71 6.61
CA LYS A 102 -6.84 -7.28 7.67
C LYS A 102 -5.67 -6.44 7.15
N VAL A 103 -5.14 -6.83 6.00
CA VAL A 103 -4.02 -6.13 5.35
C VAL A 103 -4.37 -4.70 4.97
N ALA A 104 -5.61 -4.41 4.54
CA ALA A 104 -6.00 -3.08 4.10
C ALA A 104 -5.87 -2.04 5.24
N TYR A 105 -6.35 -2.39 6.43
CA TYR A 105 -6.22 -1.54 7.63
C TYR A 105 -4.76 -1.36 8.06
N TYR A 106 -3.98 -2.45 8.07
CA TYR A 106 -2.57 -2.40 8.44
C TYR A 106 -1.74 -1.52 7.50
N GLU A 107 -1.92 -1.69 6.19
CA GLU A 107 -1.23 -0.94 5.14
C GLU A 107 -1.62 0.55 5.19
N PHE A 108 -2.91 0.86 5.41
CA PHE A 108 -3.35 2.24 5.63
C PHE A 108 -2.67 2.83 6.87
N ALA A 109 -2.68 2.13 8.01
CA ALA A 109 -2.00 2.58 9.22
C ALA A 109 -0.50 2.86 8.97
N ARG A 110 0.17 1.99 8.19
CA ARG A 110 1.59 2.18 7.82
C ARG A 110 1.79 3.41 6.94
N GLY A 111 1.02 3.52 5.86
CA GLY A 111 1.11 4.64 4.92
C GLY A 111 0.82 5.98 5.61
N LEU A 112 -0.26 6.05 6.39
CA LEU A 112 -0.65 7.22 7.16
C LEU A 112 0.43 7.61 8.18
N SER A 113 1.04 6.64 8.85
CA SER A 113 2.17 6.91 9.76
C SER A 113 3.36 7.56 9.03
N ALA A 114 3.63 7.13 7.80
CA ALA A 114 4.78 7.59 7.03
C ALA A 114 4.61 9.03 6.53
N VAL A 115 3.38 9.48 6.25
CA VAL A 115 3.13 10.77 5.59
C VAL A 115 2.27 11.77 6.38
N GLY A 116 1.53 11.30 7.39
CA GLY A 116 0.52 12.07 8.12
C GLY A 116 1.06 12.93 9.27
N GLY A 117 2.20 12.57 9.84
CA GLY A 117 2.78 13.25 11.00
C GLY A 117 2.04 12.97 12.31
N ARG A 118 2.39 13.70 13.38
CA ARG A 118 1.93 13.39 14.76
C ARG A 118 0.41 13.45 14.95
N LYS A 119 -0.28 14.34 14.24
CA LYS A 119 -1.74 14.52 14.36
C LYS A 119 -2.53 13.27 13.93
N GLU A 120 -1.93 12.43 13.08
CA GLU A 120 -2.58 11.22 12.58
C GLU A 120 -2.35 10.01 13.50
N ARG A 121 -1.59 10.14 14.60
CA ARG A 121 -1.31 9.02 15.52
C ARG A 121 -2.58 8.35 16.04
N THR A 122 -3.62 9.12 16.36
CA THR A 122 -4.91 8.57 16.81
C THR A 122 -5.54 7.72 15.72
N ARG A 123 -5.59 8.22 14.48
CA ARG A 123 -6.16 7.48 13.35
C ARG A 123 -5.35 6.24 13.00
N VAL A 124 -4.02 6.30 13.07
CA VAL A 124 -3.15 5.12 12.93
C VAL A 124 -3.50 4.07 13.98
N ARG A 125 -3.66 4.47 15.25
CA ARG A 125 -4.04 3.56 16.34
C ARG A 125 -5.40 2.91 16.08
N GLU A 126 -6.39 3.68 15.64
CA GLU A 126 -7.71 3.16 15.26
C GLU A 126 -7.62 2.10 14.16
N LEU A 127 -6.88 2.39 13.09
CA LEU A 127 -6.69 1.46 11.97
C LEU A 127 -6.00 0.16 12.41
N LEU A 128 -4.98 0.25 13.28
CA LEU A 128 -4.32 -0.95 13.81
C LEU A 128 -5.26 -1.77 14.69
N ASN A 129 -6.05 -1.13 15.55
CA ASN A 129 -7.06 -1.82 16.35
C ASN A 129 -8.14 -2.48 15.47
N GLN A 130 -8.58 -1.83 14.38
CA GLN A 130 -9.49 -2.43 13.41
C GLN A 130 -8.86 -3.64 12.72
N ALA A 131 -7.59 -3.56 12.32
CA ALA A 131 -6.85 -4.71 11.79
C ALA A 131 -6.82 -5.86 12.80
N LEU A 132 -6.55 -5.59 14.08
CA LEU A 132 -6.46 -6.62 15.13
C LEU A 132 -7.83 -7.22 15.50
N ALA A 133 -8.92 -6.47 15.33
CA ALA A 133 -10.28 -6.96 15.59
C ALA A 133 -10.78 -7.97 14.55
N LEU A 134 -10.24 -7.95 13.32
CA LEU A 134 -10.60 -8.92 12.29
C LEU A 134 -10.05 -10.33 12.63
N PRO A 135 -10.75 -11.42 12.26
CA PRO A 135 -10.27 -12.78 12.50
C PRO A 135 -8.98 -13.07 11.72
N VAL A 136 -8.15 -13.99 12.23
CA VAL A 136 -7.00 -14.53 11.49
C VAL A 136 -7.47 -15.74 10.68
N ARG A 137 -7.59 -15.60 9.36
CA ARG A 137 -8.18 -16.63 8.49
C ARG A 137 -7.13 -17.55 7.85
N ASN A 138 -5.89 -17.08 7.73
CA ASN A 138 -4.79 -17.79 7.08
C ASN A 138 -3.42 -17.33 7.61
N ASP A 139 -2.34 -17.90 7.09
CA ASP A 139 -0.98 -17.58 7.52
C ASP A 139 -0.56 -16.14 7.20
N PHE A 140 -1.04 -15.58 6.10
CA PHE A 140 -0.78 -14.19 5.75
C PHE A 140 -1.44 -13.24 6.76
N ASP A 141 -2.71 -13.49 7.11
CA ASP A 141 -3.41 -12.74 8.16
C ASP A 141 -2.67 -12.83 9.51
N ARG A 142 -2.05 -13.97 9.82
CA ARG A 142 -1.25 -14.12 11.06
C ARG A 142 -0.05 -13.18 11.06
N ILE A 143 0.70 -13.14 9.95
CA ILE A 143 1.85 -12.24 9.79
C ILE A 143 1.40 -10.78 9.91
N ILE A 144 0.29 -10.41 9.27
CA ILE A 144 -0.25 -9.05 9.37
C ILE A 144 -0.70 -8.73 10.81
N HIS A 145 -1.33 -9.69 11.50
CA HIS A 145 -1.77 -9.53 12.89
C HIS A 145 -0.57 -9.26 13.81
N GLU A 146 0.49 -10.07 13.72
CA GLU A 146 1.73 -9.87 14.49
C GLU A 146 2.37 -8.51 14.22
N ARG A 147 2.41 -8.10 12.94
CA ARG A 147 2.92 -6.78 12.55
C ARG A 147 2.06 -5.64 13.09
N ALA A 148 0.74 -5.79 13.09
CA ALA A 148 -0.17 -4.78 13.62
C ALA A 148 0.00 -4.64 15.14
N THR A 149 0.15 -5.76 15.87
CA THR A 149 0.44 -5.77 17.31
C THR A 149 1.73 -5.04 17.62
N ALA A 150 2.84 -5.43 16.99
CA ALA A 150 4.15 -4.81 17.23
C ALA A 150 4.15 -3.31 16.88
N ARG A 151 3.44 -2.92 15.81
CA ARG A 151 3.28 -1.52 15.41
C ARG A 151 2.50 -0.73 16.45
N LEU A 152 1.42 -1.30 16.98
CA LEU A 152 0.57 -0.66 17.99
C LEU A 152 1.35 -0.44 19.29
N GLU A 153 2.06 -1.45 19.77
CA GLU A 153 2.94 -1.34 20.94
C GLU A 153 3.99 -0.24 20.77
N GLY A 154 4.59 -0.14 19.57
CA GLY A 154 5.57 0.89 19.26
C GLY A 154 5.00 2.32 19.15
N LEU A 155 3.68 2.50 19.01
CA LEU A 155 3.05 3.84 18.99
C LEU A 155 2.86 4.43 20.38
N ASP A 156 2.78 3.58 21.40
CA ASP A 156 2.55 3.96 22.79
C ASP A 156 3.84 4.29 23.54
N VAL A 157 5.00 4.12 22.88
CA VAL A 157 6.29 4.60 23.37
C VAL A 157 6.36 6.13 23.14
N PRO A 158 6.67 6.93 24.18
CA PRO A 158 6.71 8.40 24.14
C PRO A 158 7.61 9.00 23.04
#